data_AF-A0A931XKB0-F1
#
_entry.id   AF-A0A931XKB0-F1
#
_cell.length_a   1.000
_cell.length_b   1.000
_cell.length_c   1.000
_cell.angle_alpha   90.00
_cell.angle_beta   90.00
_cell.angle_gamma   90.00
#
_symmetry.space_group_name_H-M   'P 1'
#
loop_
_entity.id
_entity.type
_entity.pdbx_description
1 polymer ?
#
loop_
_entity_poly.entity_id
_entity_poly.type
_entity_poly.pdbx_seq_one_letter_code
_entity_poly.pdbx_strand_id
1 'polypeptide(L)'
;MPLAPELGTIRGIVRKFKSAGLVGEMVSGMVHGERRDLIDDARRLVAEYGGAEFVRVSGLENVPEGSGAMIVINHPNSDVLVPAMLNLIVKVYDHGGQKPVFLMGEEIPMTQTFNSIYPVPGSKALISRFQHLYSDNVIPVPIFRSRMDYRSGRAAAFGKAVATLESGGVVFISPEGHVEIGNIISPIETFHAGTGRMAIAASMNGVNILPVGIWGDENRVRVQIGAPFLVDEPDGVRAVRALMGRIANELPPQFRGPFA
;
A
#
# COMPACT_ATOMS: atom_id res chain seq x y z
N MET A 1 -10.45 24.41 9.25
CA MET A 1 -9.72 23.57 8.28
C MET A 1 -10.33 22.19 8.35
N PRO A 2 -10.85 21.61 7.26
CA PRO A 2 -11.27 20.23 7.28
C PRO A 2 -10.03 19.35 7.51
N LEU A 3 -10.09 18.54 8.55
CA LEU A 3 -9.20 17.39 8.73
C LEU A 3 -9.34 16.49 7.49
N ALA A 4 -8.25 15.80 7.08
CA ALA A 4 -8.29 14.87 5.96
C ALA A 4 -9.51 13.92 6.10
N PRO A 5 -10.25 13.59 5.01
CA PRO A 5 -11.45 12.74 5.07
C PRO A 5 -11.25 11.44 5.86
N GLU A 6 -10.02 10.91 5.83
CA GLU A 6 -9.54 9.76 6.61
C GLU A 6 -9.80 9.86 8.11
N LEU A 7 -9.76 11.06 8.70
CA LEU A 7 -9.99 11.25 10.13
C LEU A 7 -11.44 10.94 10.55
N GLY A 8 -12.38 10.98 9.60
CA GLY A 8 -13.77 10.54 9.80
C GLY A 8 -13.92 9.02 9.89
N THR A 9 -13.14 8.26 9.11
CA THR A 9 -13.18 6.78 9.08
C THR A 9 -12.38 6.13 10.22
N ILE A 10 -11.42 6.87 10.80
CA ILE A 10 -10.58 6.38 11.92
C ILE A 10 -11.40 5.79 13.07
N ARG A 11 -12.55 6.38 13.43
CA ARG A 11 -13.38 5.85 14.53
C ARG A 11 -13.86 4.42 14.26
N GLY A 12 -14.28 4.14 13.03
CA GLY A 12 -14.73 2.81 12.61
C GLY A 12 -13.59 1.80 12.61
N ILE A 13 -12.43 2.20 12.06
CA ILE A 13 -11.21 1.38 12.03
C ILE A 13 -10.76 1.06 13.47
N VAL A 14 -10.64 2.07 14.33
CA VAL A 14 -10.22 1.91 15.73
C VAL A 14 -11.17 0.97 16.49
N ARG A 15 -12.48 1.02 16.22
CA ARG A 15 -13.45 0.11 16.83
C ARG A 15 -13.16 -1.36 16.47
N LYS A 16 -12.81 -1.65 15.21
CA LYS A 16 -12.46 -3.00 14.75
C LYS A 16 -11.12 -3.49 15.30
N PHE A 17 -10.14 -2.59 15.40
CA PHE A 17 -8.88 -2.91 16.09
C PHE A 17 -9.11 -3.20 17.57
N LYS A 18 -10.06 -2.49 18.21
CA LYS A 18 -10.42 -2.72 19.61
C LYS A 18 -11.10 -4.08 19.79
N SER A 19 -12.04 -4.45 18.92
CA SER A 19 -12.71 -5.76 19.00
C SER A 19 -11.75 -6.92 18.73
N ALA A 20 -10.75 -6.72 17.86
CA ALA A 20 -9.66 -7.68 17.65
C ALA A 20 -8.71 -7.84 18.87
N GLY A 21 -8.85 -7.03 19.91
CA GLY A 21 -7.91 -6.96 21.04
C GLY A 21 -6.57 -6.30 20.70
N LEU A 22 -6.41 -5.75 19.49
CA LEU A 22 -5.11 -5.28 18.99
C LEU A 22 -4.72 -3.89 19.49
N VAL A 23 -5.68 -3.02 19.84
CA VAL A 23 -5.34 -1.64 20.26
C VAL A 23 -4.37 -1.64 21.45
N GLY A 24 -4.67 -2.42 22.49
CA GLY A 24 -3.82 -2.48 23.69
C GLY A 24 -2.44 -3.09 23.38
N GLU A 25 -2.43 -4.18 22.61
CA GLU A 25 -1.20 -4.88 22.21
C GLU A 25 -0.30 -4.00 21.33
N MET A 26 -0.85 -3.30 20.35
CA MET A 26 -0.10 -2.40 19.48
C MET A 26 0.45 -1.19 20.25
N VAL A 27 -0.35 -0.59 21.13
CA VAL A 27 0.11 0.52 21.97
C VAL A 27 1.22 0.05 22.91
N SER A 28 1.06 -1.11 23.56
CA SER A 28 2.10 -1.70 24.39
C SER A 28 3.37 -1.94 23.59
N GLY A 29 3.27 -2.60 22.44
CA GLY A 29 4.42 -2.91 21.60
C GLY A 29 5.15 -1.65 21.11
N MET A 30 4.41 -0.62 20.72
CA MET A 30 4.99 0.68 20.34
C MET A 30 5.68 1.40 21.51
N VAL A 31 5.20 1.23 22.74
CA VAL A 31 5.80 1.84 23.95
C VAL A 31 7.05 1.08 24.38
N HIS A 32 7.01 -0.25 24.33
CA HIS A 32 8.11 -1.12 24.77
C HIS A 32 9.13 -1.44 23.67
N GLY A 33 8.90 -1.00 22.42
CA GLY A 33 9.80 -1.23 21.29
C GLY A 33 9.81 -2.68 20.80
N GLU A 34 8.69 -3.38 20.96
CA GLU A 34 8.52 -4.77 20.53
C GLU A 34 8.42 -4.86 19.00
N ARG A 35 8.54 -6.09 18.48
CA ARG A 35 8.28 -6.44 17.08
C ARG A 35 7.12 -7.41 16.99
N ARG A 36 6.34 -7.28 15.93
CA ARG A 36 5.15 -8.09 15.62
C ARG A 36 5.13 -8.43 14.14
N ASP A 37 4.43 -9.51 13.81
CA ASP A 37 4.20 -9.92 12.44
C ASP A 37 2.87 -9.32 11.94
N LEU A 38 2.93 -8.52 10.87
CA LEU A 38 1.73 -7.92 10.30
C LEU A 38 0.77 -8.96 9.74
N ILE A 39 1.25 -10.12 9.29
CA ILE A 39 0.40 -11.20 8.77
C ILE A 39 -0.56 -11.68 9.85
N ASP A 40 -0.05 -11.94 11.05
CA ASP A 40 -0.84 -12.49 12.16
C ASP A 40 -1.87 -11.48 12.66
N ASP A 41 -1.47 -10.21 12.77
CA ASP A 41 -2.39 -9.13 13.13
C ASP A 41 -3.42 -8.87 12.02
N ALA A 42 -3.03 -8.98 10.75
CA ALA A 42 -3.95 -8.89 9.62
C ALA A 42 -4.98 -10.03 9.64
N ARG A 43 -4.59 -11.28 9.92
CA ARG A 43 -5.53 -12.41 10.06
C ARG A 43 -6.61 -12.14 11.13
N ARG A 44 -6.20 -11.61 12.29
CA ARG A 44 -7.13 -11.22 13.36
C ARG A 44 -8.09 -10.13 12.91
N LEU A 45 -7.59 -9.10 12.23
CA LEU A 45 -8.42 -8.01 11.73
C LEU A 45 -9.38 -8.47 10.62
N VAL A 46 -8.92 -9.32 9.70
CA VAL A 46 -9.74 -9.86 8.61
C VAL A 46 -10.99 -10.55 9.16
N ALA A 47 -10.86 -11.30 10.26
CA ALA A 47 -12.00 -11.90 10.95
C ALA A 47 -13.02 -10.85 11.43
N GLU A 48 -12.56 -9.75 12.04
CA GLU A 48 -13.40 -8.63 12.50
C GLU A 48 -14.01 -7.79 11.37
N TYR A 49 -13.41 -7.85 10.18
CA TYR A 49 -13.97 -7.24 8.98
C TYR A 49 -15.04 -8.11 8.29
N GLY A 50 -15.29 -9.34 8.75
CA GLY A 50 -16.25 -10.26 8.12
C GLY A 50 -15.61 -11.21 7.10
N GLY A 51 -14.28 -11.30 7.09
CA GLY A 51 -13.53 -12.27 6.29
C GLY A 51 -13.81 -12.19 4.79
N ALA A 52 -13.91 -13.37 4.17
CA ALA A 52 -14.09 -13.54 2.72
C ALA A 52 -15.48 -13.12 2.22
N GLU A 53 -16.47 -13.00 3.11
CA GLU A 53 -17.80 -12.49 2.74
C GLU A 53 -17.76 -10.99 2.47
N PHE A 54 -16.95 -10.28 3.25
CA PHE A 54 -16.76 -8.83 3.13
C PHE A 54 -15.78 -8.45 2.02
N VAL A 55 -14.62 -9.12 1.97
CA VAL A 55 -13.58 -8.86 0.95
C VAL A 55 -13.42 -10.08 0.05
N ARG A 56 -13.73 -9.91 -1.24
CA ARG A 56 -13.49 -10.94 -2.25
C ARG A 56 -12.22 -10.64 -3.02
N VAL A 57 -11.22 -11.50 -2.86
CA VAL A 57 -9.98 -11.49 -3.65
C VAL A 57 -10.09 -12.50 -4.79
N SER A 58 -9.74 -12.09 -6.01
CA SER A 58 -9.71 -12.93 -7.22
C SER A 58 -8.39 -12.74 -7.97
N GLY A 59 -7.97 -13.73 -8.77
CA GLY A 59 -6.69 -13.68 -9.50
C GLY A 59 -5.46 -14.07 -8.67
N LEU A 60 -5.64 -14.79 -7.57
CA LEU A 60 -4.53 -15.20 -6.69
C LEU A 60 -3.53 -16.11 -7.42
N GLU A 61 -4.02 -16.89 -8.38
CA GLU A 61 -3.22 -17.72 -9.30
C GLU A 61 -2.23 -16.93 -10.16
N ASN A 62 -2.36 -15.61 -10.25
CA ASN A 62 -1.40 -14.75 -10.95
C ASN A 62 -0.16 -14.43 -10.09
N VAL A 63 -0.23 -14.62 -8.76
CA VAL A 63 0.87 -14.37 -7.83
C VAL A 63 1.91 -15.49 -7.98
N PRO A 64 3.16 -15.20 -8.35
CA PRO A 64 4.13 -16.25 -8.58
C PRO A 64 4.59 -16.89 -7.27
N GLU A 65 4.58 -18.23 -7.24
CA GLU A 65 5.12 -18.99 -6.12
C GLU A 65 6.65 -19.05 -6.20
N GLY A 66 7.34 -18.67 -5.12
CA GLY A 66 8.80 -18.84 -4.99
C GLY A 66 9.67 -17.83 -5.77
N SER A 67 9.09 -16.88 -6.52
CA SER A 67 9.83 -15.77 -7.13
C SER A 67 9.29 -14.41 -6.70
N GLY A 68 10.12 -13.38 -6.77
CA GLY A 68 9.74 -12.04 -6.35
C GLY A 68 8.62 -11.45 -7.19
N ALA A 69 7.81 -10.59 -6.57
CA ALA A 69 6.70 -9.93 -7.24
C ALA A 69 6.49 -8.51 -6.72
N MET A 70 6.25 -7.57 -7.63
CA MET A 70 5.85 -6.21 -7.27
C MET A 70 4.34 -6.07 -7.48
N ILE A 71 3.60 -5.91 -6.40
CA ILE A 71 2.15 -5.71 -6.44
C ILE A 71 1.85 -4.22 -6.40
N VAL A 72 1.23 -3.72 -7.47
CA VAL A 72 0.85 -2.31 -7.62
C VAL A 72 -0.66 -2.15 -7.49
N ILE A 73 -1.10 -1.28 -6.59
CA ILE A 73 -2.52 -1.10 -6.24
C ILE A 73 -2.98 0.33 -6.55
N ASN A 74 -4.26 0.52 -6.90
CA ASN A 74 -4.88 1.84 -6.73
C ASN A 74 -5.08 2.14 -5.23
N HIS A 75 -5.34 3.40 -4.91
CA HIS A 75 -5.51 3.87 -3.52
C HIS A 75 -6.95 4.36 -3.28
N PRO A 76 -7.95 3.47 -3.11
CA PRO A 76 -9.32 3.87 -2.78
C PRO A 76 -9.41 4.35 -1.32
N ASN A 77 -10.59 4.86 -0.93
CA ASN A 77 -10.85 5.33 0.42
C ASN A 77 -10.46 4.30 1.50
N SER A 78 -10.01 4.79 2.65
CA SER A 78 -9.54 3.95 3.77
C SER A 78 -10.52 2.85 4.22
N ASP A 79 -11.84 3.07 4.12
CA ASP A 79 -12.87 2.07 4.44
C ASP A 79 -12.89 0.88 3.46
N VAL A 80 -12.36 1.07 2.25
CA VAL A 80 -12.17 0.04 1.22
C VAL A 80 -10.72 -0.48 1.25
N LEU A 81 -9.74 0.42 1.31
CA LEU A 81 -8.31 0.09 1.21
C LEU A 81 -7.81 -0.76 2.37
N VAL A 82 -8.11 -0.38 3.62
CA VAL A 82 -7.62 -1.12 4.80
C VAL A 82 -8.07 -2.58 4.78
N PRO A 83 -9.37 -2.91 4.66
CA PRO A 83 -9.79 -4.31 4.62
C PRO A 83 -9.29 -5.07 3.38
N ALA A 84 -9.17 -4.39 2.23
CA ALA A 84 -8.57 -4.99 1.03
C ALA A 84 -7.11 -5.37 1.27
N MET A 85 -6.30 -4.44 1.78
CA MET A 85 -4.88 -4.64 2.04
C MET A 85 -4.63 -5.75 3.04
N LEU A 86 -5.36 -5.78 4.15
CA LEU A 86 -5.22 -6.84 5.16
C LEU A 86 -5.54 -8.22 4.56
N ASN A 87 -6.62 -8.34 3.79
CA ASN A 87 -6.95 -9.59 3.11
C ASN A 87 -5.91 -9.99 2.07
N LEU A 88 -5.44 -9.04 1.27
CA LEU A 88 -4.49 -9.28 0.20
C LEU A 88 -3.14 -9.74 0.75
N ILE A 89 -2.66 -9.11 1.83
CA ILE A 89 -1.45 -9.50 2.55
C ILE A 89 -1.54 -10.94 3.06
N VAL A 90 -2.65 -11.30 3.71
CA VAL A 90 -2.87 -12.66 4.21
C VAL A 90 -2.94 -13.66 3.07
N LYS A 91 -3.70 -13.36 2.01
CA LYS A 91 -3.88 -14.27 0.86
C LYS A 91 -2.59 -14.50 0.09
N VAL A 92 -1.78 -13.46 -0.12
CA VAL A 92 -0.47 -13.60 -0.79
C VAL A 92 0.48 -14.45 0.05
N TYR A 93 0.53 -14.21 1.37
CA TYR A 93 1.34 -15.03 2.27
C TYR A 93 0.88 -16.49 2.29
N ASP A 94 -0.42 -16.75 2.40
CA ASP A 94 -0.98 -18.10 2.43
C ASP A 94 -0.78 -18.84 1.09
N HIS A 95 -0.68 -18.11 -0.02
CA HIS A 95 -0.46 -18.69 -1.35
C HIS A 95 0.98 -19.11 -1.58
N GLY A 96 1.95 -18.20 -1.34
CA GLY A 96 3.36 -18.43 -1.71
C GLY A 96 4.35 -18.52 -0.54
N GLY A 97 3.91 -18.30 0.70
CA GLY A 97 4.77 -18.24 1.90
C GLY A 97 5.66 -16.99 1.96
N GLN A 98 5.60 -16.12 0.96
CA GLN A 98 6.42 -14.91 0.87
C GLN A 98 5.81 -13.83 1.75
N LYS A 99 6.62 -13.25 2.65
CA LYS A 99 6.18 -12.14 3.48
C LYS A 99 6.07 -10.86 2.64
N PRO A 100 4.86 -10.28 2.50
CA PRO A 100 4.69 -8.99 1.86
C PRO A 100 5.36 -7.88 2.65
N VAL A 101 6.01 -6.99 1.93
CA VAL A 101 6.59 -5.76 2.45
C VAL A 101 5.96 -4.57 1.74
N PHE A 102 5.62 -3.51 2.46
CA PHE A 102 5.04 -2.30 1.88
C PHE A 102 5.90 -1.07 2.14
N LEU A 103 5.92 -0.17 1.17
CA LEU A 103 6.53 1.13 1.33
C LEU A 103 5.54 2.07 2.01
N MET A 104 5.87 2.52 3.22
CA MET A 104 5.02 3.40 4.02
C MET A 104 5.71 4.73 4.27
N GLY A 105 4.97 5.83 4.09
CA GLY A 105 5.43 7.16 4.49
C GLY A 105 5.80 7.21 5.97
N GLU A 106 6.87 7.92 6.33
CA GLU A 106 7.31 8.07 7.73
C GLU A 106 6.55 9.16 8.50
N GLU A 107 5.60 9.84 7.87
CA GLU A 107 4.89 10.97 8.44
C GLU A 107 3.46 11.02 7.92
N ILE A 108 2.58 11.63 8.71
CA ILE A 108 1.20 11.88 8.30
C ILE A 108 1.16 13.22 7.55
N PRO A 109 0.73 13.24 6.28
CA PRO A 109 0.55 14.47 5.52
C PRO A 109 -0.64 15.28 6.06
N MET A 110 -0.42 16.56 6.34
CA MET A 110 -1.50 17.54 6.53
C MET A 110 -1.62 18.37 5.26
N THR A 111 -2.71 18.19 4.52
CA THR A 111 -2.99 18.93 3.29
C THR A 111 -3.67 20.27 3.60
N GLN A 112 -3.05 21.39 3.23
CA GLN A 112 -3.74 22.69 3.11
C GLN A 112 -4.27 22.93 1.69
N THR A 113 -3.57 22.42 0.67
CA THR A 113 -3.94 22.36 -0.76
C THR A 113 -3.29 21.12 -1.39
N PHE A 114 -3.69 20.72 -2.62
CA PHE A 114 -3.18 19.52 -3.33
C PHE A 114 -1.65 19.39 -3.38
N ASN A 115 -0.92 20.52 -3.38
CA ASN A 115 0.55 20.54 -3.49
C ASN A 115 1.26 21.10 -2.25
N SER A 116 0.53 21.49 -1.20
CA SER A 116 1.12 22.03 0.03
C SER A 116 0.81 21.11 1.19
N ILE A 117 1.75 20.20 1.44
CA ILE A 117 1.68 19.21 2.50
C ILE A 117 2.73 19.57 3.56
N TYR A 118 2.31 19.57 4.83
CA TYR A 118 3.21 19.68 5.98
C TYR A 118 3.09 18.44 6.87
N PRO A 119 4.16 18.00 7.54
CA PRO A 119 4.05 16.90 8.50
C PRO A 119 3.20 17.35 9.68
N VAL A 120 2.23 16.52 10.08
CA VAL A 120 1.56 16.71 11.37
C VAL A 120 2.63 16.68 12.48
N PRO A 121 2.72 17.69 13.36
CA PRO A 121 3.69 17.69 14.44
C PRO A 121 3.61 16.41 15.27
N GLY A 122 4.77 15.79 15.53
CA GLY A 122 4.86 14.53 16.27
C GLY A 122 4.50 13.26 15.47
N SER A 123 3.94 13.37 14.26
CA SER A 123 3.56 12.20 13.45
C SER A 123 4.76 11.30 13.14
N LYS A 124 5.93 11.88 12.86
CA LYS A 124 7.15 11.09 12.62
C LYS A 124 7.46 10.14 13.77
N ALA A 125 7.42 10.63 15.01
CA ALA A 125 7.72 9.78 16.17
C ALA A 125 6.70 8.64 16.34
N LEU A 126 5.42 8.92 16.10
CA LEU A 126 4.36 7.92 16.15
C LEU A 126 4.53 6.87 15.04
N ILE A 127 4.68 7.32 13.79
CA ILE A 127 4.80 6.46 12.62
C ILE A 127 6.09 5.63 12.69
N SER A 128 7.22 6.19 13.12
CA SER A 128 8.44 5.41 13.32
C SER A 128 8.28 4.30 14.34
N ARG A 129 7.50 4.49 15.41
CA ARG A 129 7.19 3.41 16.38
C ARG A 129 6.32 2.32 15.74
N PHE A 130 5.33 2.70 14.96
CA PHE A 130 4.49 1.76 14.21
C PHE A 130 5.32 0.97 13.18
N GLN A 131 6.20 1.63 12.45
CA GLN A 131 7.09 1.00 11.47
C GLN A 131 8.09 0.07 12.14
N HIS A 132 8.61 0.42 13.32
CA HIS A 132 9.46 -0.46 14.12
C HIS A 132 8.70 -1.70 14.60
N LEU A 133 7.44 -1.52 15.01
CA LEU A 133 6.57 -2.63 15.44
C LEU A 133 6.44 -3.69 14.33
N TYR A 134 6.35 -3.26 13.07
CA TYR A 134 6.21 -4.15 11.91
C TYR A 134 7.45 -4.09 10.99
N SER A 135 8.66 -4.06 11.55
CA SER A 135 9.90 -3.82 10.79
C SER A 135 10.18 -4.83 9.68
N ASP A 136 9.60 -6.01 9.77
CA ASP A 136 9.76 -7.09 8.80
C ASP A 136 8.76 -6.97 7.62
N ASN A 137 7.74 -6.12 7.78
CA ASN A 137 6.70 -5.88 6.77
C ASN A 137 6.71 -4.44 6.23
N VAL A 138 7.40 -3.49 6.88
CA VAL A 138 7.39 -2.08 6.45
C VAL A 138 8.76 -1.58 6.04
N ILE A 139 8.83 -0.98 4.85
CA ILE A 139 9.95 -0.15 4.44
C ILE A 139 9.57 1.33 4.65
N PRO A 140 10.23 2.05 5.57
CA PRO A 140 9.96 3.45 5.83
C PRO A 140 10.43 4.33 4.68
N VAL A 141 9.60 5.30 4.27
CA VAL A 141 9.90 6.25 3.19
C VAL A 141 9.70 7.68 3.65
N PRO A 142 10.74 8.55 3.62
CA PRO A 142 10.55 9.97 3.81
C PRO A 142 9.67 10.56 2.71
N ILE A 143 8.59 11.25 3.09
CA ILE A 143 7.66 11.86 2.12
C ILE A 143 7.94 13.36 1.92
N PHE A 144 8.50 14.05 2.91
CA PHE A 144 8.72 15.49 2.86
C PHE A 144 10.09 15.89 2.31
N ARG A 145 10.11 16.66 1.22
CA ARG A 145 11.34 17.18 0.59
C ARG A 145 12.18 18.09 1.49
N SER A 146 11.56 18.69 2.50
CA SER A 146 12.23 19.56 3.49
C SER A 146 13.11 18.79 4.48
N ARG A 147 12.99 17.45 4.55
CA ARG A 147 13.83 16.64 5.42
C ARG A 147 15.27 16.55 4.93
N MET A 148 16.21 16.66 5.87
CA MET A 148 17.64 16.50 5.59
C MET A 148 17.96 15.12 4.99
N ASP A 149 17.26 14.08 5.43
CA ASP A 149 17.42 12.70 4.97
C ASP A 149 16.46 12.32 3.82
N TYR A 150 15.77 13.28 3.20
CA TYR A 150 14.78 12.97 2.15
C TYR A 150 15.38 12.15 1.00
N ARG A 151 16.52 12.59 0.45
CA ARG A 151 17.15 11.92 -0.70
C ARG A 151 17.77 10.58 -0.31
N SER A 152 18.55 10.56 0.78
CA SER A 152 19.25 9.36 1.25
C SER A 152 18.27 8.29 1.76
N GLY A 153 17.25 8.68 2.53
CA GLY A 153 16.23 7.76 3.03
C GLY A 153 15.38 7.16 1.92
N ARG A 154 15.01 7.93 0.90
CA ARG A 154 14.31 7.38 -0.28
C ARG A 154 15.20 6.45 -1.12
N ALA A 155 16.49 6.77 -1.26
CA ALA A 155 17.43 5.86 -1.94
C ALA A 155 17.60 4.55 -1.15
N ALA A 156 17.68 4.62 0.17
CA ALA A 156 17.74 3.43 1.03
C ALA A 156 16.46 2.59 0.96
N ALA A 157 15.28 3.23 0.95
CA ALA A 157 14.01 2.55 0.77
C ALA A 157 13.91 1.87 -0.60
N PHE A 158 14.34 2.55 -1.67
CA PHE A 158 14.42 1.97 -3.01
C PHE A 158 15.34 0.74 -3.04
N GLY A 159 16.55 0.85 -2.48
CA GLY A 159 17.49 -0.26 -2.41
C GLY A 159 16.94 -1.46 -1.64
N LYS A 160 16.28 -1.24 -0.49
CA LYS A 160 15.63 -2.30 0.28
C LYS A 160 14.50 -2.97 -0.50
N ALA A 161 13.67 -2.20 -1.20
CA ALA A 161 12.58 -2.73 -1.99
C ALA A 161 13.09 -3.61 -3.14
N VAL A 162 14.09 -3.13 -3.89
CA VAL A 162 14.72 -3.91 -4.97
C VAL A 162 15.37 -5.18 -4.42
N ALA A 163 16.14 -5.09 -3.33
CA ALA A 163 16.74 -6.26 -2.70
C ALA A 163 15.69 -7.29 -2.23
N THR A 164 14.54 -6.83 -1.73
CA THR A 164 13.42 -7.70 -1.33
C THR A 164 12.85 -8.44 -2.54
N LEU A 165 12.67 -7.74 -3.66
CA LEU A 165 12.19 -8.36 -4.91
C LEU A 165 13.20 -9.37 -5.46
N GLU A 166 14.49 -9.02 -5.48
CA GLU A 166 15.58 -9.89 -5.96
C GLU A 166 15.73 -11.15 -5.09
N SER A 167 15.45 -11.07 -3.78
CA SER A 167 15.49 -12.22 -2.88
C SER A 167 14.23 -13.08 -2.92
N GLY A 168 13.34 -12.87 -3.89
CA GLY A 168 12.11 -13.65 -4.03
C GLY A 168 10.92 -13.17 -3.18
N GLY A 169 11.02 -11.98 -2.57
CA GLY A 169 9.98 -11.38 -1.74
C GLY A 169 8.94 -10.59 -2.54
N VAL A 170 7.87 -10.18 -1.85
CA VAL A 170 6.76 -9.42 -2.45
C VAL A 170 6.77 -7.99 -1.94
N VAL A 171 6.74 -7.01 -2.84
CA VAL A 171 6.67 -5.59 -2.51
C VAL A 171 5.35 -4.97 -2.96
N PHE A 172 4.64 -4.37 -2.03
CA PHE A 172 3.41 -3.61 -2.25
C PHE A 172 3.68 -2.11 -2.36
N ILE A 173 3.09 -1.48 -3.36
CA ILE A 173 3.17 -0.02 -3.51
C ILE A 173 1.94 0.54 -4.24
N SER A 174 1.49 1.72 -3.81
CA SER A 174 0.55 2.54 -4.57
C SER A 174 1.34 3.46 -5.51
N PRO A 175 1.11 3.42 -6.84
CA PRO A 175 1.67 4.40 -7.75
C PRO A 175 1.00 5.78 -7.62
N GLU A 176 -0.23 5.81 -7.11
CA GLU A 176 -0.98 7.01 -6.79
C GLU A 176 -0.47 7.64 -5.48
N GLY A 177 -0.03 8.89 -5.55
CA GLY A 177 0.23 9.70 -4.38
C GLY A 177 -1.06 10.31 -3.84
N HIS A 178 -1.64 9.69 -2.81
CA HIS A 178 -2.75 10.16 -1.97
C HIS A 178 -3.61 11.32 -2.51
N VAL A 179 -4.72 11.01 -3.21
CA VAL A 179 -5.89 11.88 -3.39
C VAL A 179 -7.13 11.00 -3.60
N GLU A 180 -8.09 11.00 -2.69
CA GLU A 180 -9.26 10.13 -2.80
C GLU A 180 -10.56 10.94 -2.98
N ILE A 181 -11.22 10.77 -4.13
CA ILE A 181 -12.61 11.20 -4.34
C ILE A 181 -13.37 10.02 -4.94
N GLY A 182 -14.13 9.32 -4.09
CA GLY A 182 -15.09 8.29 -4.53
C GLY A 182 -14.48 6.98 -5.04
N ASN A 183 -13.32 6.57 -4.52
CA ASN A 183 -12.60 5.33 -4.91
C ASN A 183 -12.12 5.30 -6.38
N ILE A 184 -12.09 6.45 -7.05
CA ILE A 184 -11.65 6.59 -8.44
C ILE A 184 -10.13 6.80 -8.47
N ILE A 185 -9.45 6.23 -9.48
CA ILE A 185 -8.03 6.52 -9.75
C ILE A 185 -7.80 8.04 -9.80
N SER A 186 -6.79 8.48 -9.05
CA SER A 186 -6.37 9.87 -8.92
C SER A 186 -5.96 10.51 -10.25
N PRO A 187 -6.02 11.84 -10.39
CA PRO A 187 -5.47 12.55 -11.53
C PRO A 187 -3.98 12.24 -11.78
N ILE A 188 -3.54 12.29 -13.04
CA ILE A 188 -2.20 11.85 -13.47
C ILE A 188 -1.07 12.61 -12.78
N GLU A 189 -1.33 13.86 -12.36
CA GLU A 189 -0.39 14.75 -11.70
C GLU A 189 0.01 14.25 -10.30
N THR A 190 -0.78 13.35 -9.72
CA THR A 190 -0.54 12.74 -8.41
C THR A 190 0.44 11.56 -8.47
N PHE A 191 0.75 11.04 -9.66
CA PHE A 191 1.50 9.81 -9.80
C PHE A 191 2.98 9.98 -9.46
N HIS A 192 3.54 8.99 -8.77
CA HIS A 192 4.91 9.03 -8.33
C HIS A 192 5.86 8.35 -9.32
N ALA A 193 6.68 9.15 -10.02
CA ALA A 193 7.73 8.63 -10.91
C ALA A 193 8.72 7.67 -10.21
N GLY A 194 8.85 7.74 -8.88
CA GLY A 194 9.65 6.78 -8.10
C GLY A 194 9.12 5.35 -8.17
N THR A 195 7.80 5.17 -8.17
CA THR A 195 7.15 3.85 -8.33
C THR A 195 7.43 3.30 -9.73
N GLY A 196 7.33 4.13 -10.76
CA GLY A 196 7.68 3.72 -12.13
C GLY A 196 9.14 3.32 -12.28
N ARG A 197 10.09 4.07 -11.68
CA ARG A 197 11.52 3.69 -11.67
C ARG A 197 11.77 2.35 -10.97
N MET A 198 11.03 2.06 -9.91
CA MET A 198 11.13 0.78 -9.19
C MET A 198 10.60 -0.36 -10.06
N ALA A 199 9.49 -0.16 -10.75
CA ALA A 199 8.92 -1.18 -11.64
C ALA A 199 9.83 -1.46 -12.85
N ILE A 200 10.50 -0.44 -13.40
CA ILE A 200 11.54 -0.62 -14.42
C ILE A 200 12.69 -1.49 -13.86
N ALA A 201 13.24 -1.11 -12.69
CA ALA A 201 14.35 -1.86 -12.08
C ALA A 201 13.95 -3.31 -11.75
N ALA A 202 12.75 -3.53 -11.23
CA ALA A 202 12.20 -4.86 -10.99
C ALA A 202 12.11 -5.67 -12.29
N SER A 203 11.55 -5.07 -13.36
CA SER A 203 11.38 -5.74 -14.65
C SER A 203 12.70 -6.09 -15.33
N MET A 204 13.72 -5.23 -15.20
CA MET A 204 15.08 -5.50 -15.69
C MET A 204 15.72 -6.74 -15.02
N ASN A 205 15.29 -7.06 -13.79
CA ASN A 205 15.69 -8.26 -13.05
C ASN A 205 14.73 -9.44 -13.24
N GLY A 206 13.79 -9.35 -14.19
CA GLY A 206 12.80 -10.41 -14.46
C GLY A 206 11.71 -10.55 -13.40
N VAL A 207 11.56 -9.57 -12.50
CA VAL A 207 10.51 -9.56 -11.47
C VAL A 207 9.20 -9.13 -12.11
N ASN A 208 8.17 -9.95 -11.94
CA ASN A 208 6.84 -9.67 -12.44
C ASN A 208 6.16 -8.54 -11.66
N ILE A 209 5.47 -7.67 -12.38
CA ILE A 209 4.58 -6.66 -11.83
C ILE A 209 3.15 -7.16 -11.93
N LEU A 210 2.39 -7.09 -10.84
CA LEU A 210 0.98 -7.48 -10.81
C LEU A 210 0.11 -6.25 -10.57
N PRO A 211 -0.76 -5.87 -11.51
CA PRO A 211 -1.71 -4.80 -11.32
C PRO A 211 -2.86 -5.29 -10.45
N VAL A 212 -3.25 -4.51 -9.45
CA VAL A 212 -4.35 -4.86 -8.55
C VAL A 212 -5.36 -3.72 -8.51
N GLY A 213 -6.58 -4.04 -8.93
CA GLY A 213 -7.74 -3.18 -8.78
C GLY A 213 -8.46 -3.45 -7.46
N ILE A 214 -8.66 -2.39 -6.67
CA ILE A 214 -9.39 -2.41 -5.40
C ILE A 214 -10.57 -1.44 -5.52
N TRP A 215 -11.78 -1.93 -5.29
CA TRP A 215 -12.99 -1.11 -5.30
C TRP A 215 -14.08 -1.69 -4.40
N GLY A 216 -15.07 -0.88 -4.07
CA GLY A 216 -16.18 -1.31 -3.23
C GLY A 216 -16.81 -0.15 -2.48
N ASP A 217 -17.51 -0.53 -1.43
CA ASP A 217 -18.13 0.36 -0.45
C ASP A 217 -17.97 -0.24 0.96
N GLU A 218 -18.59 0.41 1.95
CA GLU A 218 -18.58 0.01 3.37
C GLU A 218 -19.17 -1.38 3.65
N ASN A 219 -19.88 -1.99 2.70
CA ASN A 219 -20.54 -3.30 2.84
C ASN A 219 -19.81 -4.40 2.08
N ARG A 220 -19.13 -4.07 0.98
CA ARG A 220 -18.45 -5.07 0.17
C ARG A 220 -17.25 -4.51 -0.58
N VAL A 221 -16.13 -5.19 -0.41
CA VAL A 221 -14.85 -4.84 -1.06
C VAL A 221 -14.45 -5.94 -2.04
N ARG A 222 -13.90 -5.54 -3.17
CA ARG A 222 -13.41 -6.43 -4.22
C ARG A 222 -11.96 -6.08 -4.53
N VAL A 223 -11.17 -7.14 -4.69
CA VAL A 223 -9.77 -7.08 -5.08
C VAL A 223 -9.59 -8.00 -6.27
N GLN A 224 -9.13 -7.43 -7.38
CA GLN A 224 -8.81 -8.17 -8.61
C GLN A 224 -7.32 -8.06 -8.86
N ILE A 225 -6.64 -9.21 -8.86
CA ILE A 225 -5.23 -9.30 -9.24
C ILE A 225 -5.19 -9.65 -10.73
N GLY A 226 -4.66 -8.72 -11.53
CA GLY A 226 -4.51 -8.90 -12.97
C GLY A 226 -3.33 -9.78 -13.34
N ALA A 227 -3.21 -10.05 -14.65
CA ALA A 227 -2.13 -10.87 -15.18
C ALA A 227 -0.75 -10.20 -14.95
N PRO A 228 0.30 -11.00 -14.65
CA PRO A 228 1.65 -10.48 -14.46
C PRO A 228 2.20 -9.89 -15.77
N PHE A 229 3.01 -8.83 -15.66
CA PHE A 229 3.68 -8.21 -16.80
C PHE A 229 5.05 -7.65 -16.41
N LEU A 230 5.87 -7.38 -17.42
CA LEU A 230 7.12 -6.63 -17.30
C LEU A 230 6.92 -5.21 -17.86
N VAL A 231 7.54 -4.23 -17.22
CA VAL A 231 7.54 -2.84 -17.66
C VAL A 231 8.69 -2.63 -18.65
N ASP A 232 8.35 -2.17 -19.85
CA ASP A 232 9.28 -1.79 -20.91
C ASP A 232 9.06 -0.31 -21.28
N GLU A 233 9.18 0.57 -20.29
CA GLU A 233 9.03 2.02 -20.47
C GLU A 233 10.36 2.72 -20.21
N PRO A 234 10.70 3.78 -20.97
CA PRO A 234 12.03 4.37 -20.95
C PRO A 234 12.27 5.26 -19.72
N ASP A 235 11.21 5.69 -19.04
CA ASP A 235 11.30 6.57 -17.89
C ASP A 235 10.19 6.30 -16.86
N GLY A 236 10.44 6.74 -15.62
CA GLY A 236 9.54 6.50 -14.50
C GLY A 236 8.15 7.13 -14.63
N VAL A 237 7.99 8.21 -15.40
CA VAL A 237 6.69 8.86 -15.62
C VAL A 237 5.84 8.06 -16.60
N ARG A 238 6.44 7.58 -17.69
CA ARG A 238 5.74 6.68 -18.61
C ARG A 238 5.43 5.34 -17.96
N ALA A 239 6.39 4.78 -17.23
CA ALA A 239 6.20 3.56 -16.45
C ALA A 239 5.01 3.69 -15.49
N VAL A 240 4.94 4.75 -14.68
CA VAL A 240 3.83 4.90 -13.73
C VAL A 240 2.47 5.02 -14.43
N ARG A 241 2.41 5.69 -15.59
CA ARG A 241 1.17 5.76 -16.39
C ARG A 241 0.79 4.39 -16.96
N ALA A 242 1.75 3.60 -17.41
CA ALA A 242 1.52 2.23 -17.87
C ALA A 242 1.01 1.32 -16.74
N LEU A 243 1.62 1.41 -15.54
CA LEU A 243 1.14 0.70 -14.33
C LEU A 243 -0.32 1.06 -14.02
N MET A 244 -0.64 2.35 -14.01
CA MET A 244 -1.99 2.82 -13.71
C MET A 244 -3.01 2.42 -14.78
N GLY A 245 -2.64 2.43 -16.06
CA GLY A 245 -3.48 1.91 -17.13
C GLY A 245 -3.77 0.41 -16.97
N ARG A 246 -2.81 -0.38 -16.48
CA ARG A 246 -3.01 -1.79 -16.15
C ARG A 246 -3.95 -1.96 -14.95
N ILE A 247 -3.75 -1.20 -13.87
CA ILE A 247 -4.67 -1.20 -12.72
C ILE A 247 -6.09 -0.82 -13.14
N ALA A 248 -6.26 0.21 -13.99
CA ALA A 248 -7.55 0.63 -14.51
C ALA A 248 -8.30 -0.48 -15.26
N ASN A 249 -7.60 -1.37 -15.97
CA ASN A 249 -8.23 -2.50 -16.65
C ASN A 249 -8.80 -3.54 -15.67
N GLU A 250 -8.26 -3.63 -14.45
CA GLU A 250 -8.76 -4.49 -13.38
C GLU A 250 -9.92 -3.85 -12.60
N LEU A 251 -10.25 -2.59 -12.90
CA LEU A 251 -11.33 -1.85 -12.27
C LEU A 251 -12.59 -1.77 -13.15
N PRO A 252 -13.79 -1.73 -12.54
CA PRO A 252 -15.01 -1.33 -13.24
C PRO A 252 -14.88 0.07 -13.86
N PRO A 253 -15.55 0.36 -14.99
CA PRO A 253 -15.40 1.62 -15.74
C PRO A 253 -15.51 2.89 -14.89
N GLN A 254 -16.45 2.92 -13.94
CA GLN A 254 -16.69 4.09 -13.08
C GLN A 254 -15.54 4.42 -12.11
N PHE A 255 -14.60 3.51 -11.87
CA PHE A 255 -13.46 3.71 -10.96
C PHE A 255 -12.13 3.99 -11.70
N ARG A 256 -12.13 3.99 -13.03
CA ARG A 256 -10.90 4.12 -13.85
C ARG A 256 -10.32 5.52 -13.93
N GLY A 257 -11.10 6.54 -13.56
CA GLY A 257 -10.64 7.93 -13.54
C GLY A 257 -10.11 8.38 -14.91
N PRO A 258 -8.88 8.92 -15.00
CA PRO A 258 -8.27 9.37 -16.26
C PRO A 258 -8.06 8.28 -17.34
N PHE A 259 -8.30 7.01 -17.01
CA PHE A 259 -8.11 5.86 -17.90
C PHE A 259 -9.44 5.21 -18.34
N ALA A 260 -10.58 5.88 -18.10
CA ALA A 260 -11.90 5.42 -18.54
C ALA A 260 -12.08 5.48 -20.07
#